data_AF-A0A939AAK8-F1
#
_entry.id   AF-A0A939AAK8-F1
#
_cell.length_a   1.000
_cell.length_b   1.000
_cell.length_c   1.000
_cell.angle_alpha   90.00
_cell.angle_beta   90.00
_cell.angle_gamma   90.00
#
_symmetry.space_group_name_H-M   'P 1'
#
loop_
_entity.id
_entity.type
_entity.pdbx_description
1 polymer ?
#
loop_
_entity_poly.entity_id
_entity_poly.type
_entity_poly.pdbx_seq_one_letter_code
_entity_poly.pdbx_strand_id
1 'polypeptide(L)'
;MRIFLKEEYKGKCQICDYTFPKRNSQPYFEGLYLVSQTRARWIDDRGNVLCLCANCCAKFKQGSIGAEDILEQIEEKVEKSNPVLHIQLCGEDVNIRFSKKHIIYLQALLNASSQNDSH
;
A
#
# COMPACT_ATOMS: atom_id res chain seq x y z
N MET A 1 -12.64 -3.44 0.96
CA MET A 1 -11.23 -3.39 0.48
C MET A 1 -10.91 -4.10 -0.84
N ARG A 2 -11.09 -5.42 -0.94
CA ARG A 2 -10.56 -6.21 -2.06
C ARG A 2 -11.09 -5.81 -3.45
N ILE A 3 -12.32 -5.29 -3.53
CA ILE A 3 -12.92 -4.75 -4.77
C ILE A 3 -12.12 -3.53 -5.25
N PHE A 4 -11.86 -2.56 -4.37
CA PHE A 4 -11.07 -1.36 -4.68
C PHE A 4 -9.68 -1.72 -5.22
N LEU A 5 -8.95 -2.60 -4.55
CA LEU A 5 -7.64 -3.04 -5.04
C LEU A 5 -7.70 -3.72 -6.41
N LYS A 6 -8.77 -4.47 -6.69
CA LYS A 6 -8.98 -5.10 -7.99
C LYS A 6 -9.31 -4.05 -9.07
N GLU A 7 -10.07 -3.01 -8.74
CA GLU A 7 -10.37 -1.91 -9.68
C GLU A 7 -9.11 -1.11 -10.03
N GLU A 8 -8.35 -0.70 -9.01
CA GLU A 8 -7.18 0.16 -9.19
C GLU A 8 -5.97 -0.59 -9.80
N TYR A 9 -5.76 -1.86 -9.43
CA TYR A 9 -4.55 -2.60 -9.80
C TYR A 9 -4.82 -3.84 -10.66
N LYS A 10 -6.07 -4.21 -10.92
CA LYS A 10 -6.43 -5.44 -11.66
C LYS A 10 -5.83 -6.72 -11.04
N GLY A 11 -5.52 -6.67 -9.74
CA GLY A 11 -4.85 -7.73 -8.99
C GLY A 11 -3.34 -7.84 -9.23
N LYS A 12 -2.72 -6.85 -9.90
CA LYS A 12 -1.27 -6.76 -10.07
C LYS A 12 -0.60 -6.24 -8.80
N CYS A 13 0.59 -6.75 -8.52
CA CYS A 13 1.40 -6.30 -7.41
C CYS A 13 1.88 -4.86 -7.61
N GLN A 14 1.69 -4.00 -6.60
CA GLN A 14 2.17 -2.61 -6.62
C GLN A 14 3.71 -2.48 -6.70
N ILE A 15 4.46 -3.56 -6.41
CA ILE A 15 5.93 -3.57 -6.44
C ILE A 15 6.46 -4.18 -7.73
N CYS A 16 6.07 -5.41 -8.06
CA CYS A 16 6.66 -6.15 -9.18
C CYS A 16 5.72 -6.34 -10.38
N ASP A 17 4.51 -5.77 -10.36
CA ASP A 17 3.49 -5.88 -11.42
C ASP A 17 2.93 -7.30 -11.67
N TYR A 18 3.50 -8.31 -11.02
CA TYR A 18 3.11 -9.71 -11.17
C TYR A 18 1.71 -10.01 -10.62
N THR A 19 1.00 -10.90 -11.31
CA THR A 19 -0.26 -11.54 -10.89
C THR A 19 -0.45 -12.86 -11.62
N PHE A 20 -1.36 -13.71 -11.14
CA PHE A 20 -1.74 -14.96 -11.81
C PHE A 20 -3.22 -15.28 -11.55
N PRO A 21 -3.90 -16.02 -12.45
CA PRO A 21 -5.30 -16.40 -12.24
C PRO A 21 -5.42 -17.50 -11.19
N LYS A 22 -6.44 -17.38 -10.33
CA LYS A 22 -6.92 -18.47 -9.46
C LYS A 22 -7.68 -19.51 -10.27
N ARG A 23 -8.04 -20.64 -9.64
CA ARG A 23 -8.90 -21.69 -10.23
C ARG A 23 -10.22 -21.15 -10.80
N ASN A 24 -10.74 -20.04 -10.27
CA ASN A 24 -11.96 -19.38 -10.76
C ASN A 24 -11.68 -18.24 -11.76
N SER A 25 -10.51 -18.25 -12.39
CA SER A 25 -10.05 -17.25 -13.38
C SER A 25 -9.94 -15.81 -12.87
N GLN A 26 -10.15 -15.56 -11.57
CA GLN A 26 -9.96 -14.24 -10.96
C GLN A 26 -8.48 -14.04 -10.61
N PRO A 27 -7.92 -12.82 -10.73
CA PRO A 27 -6.53 -12.57 -10.36
C PRO A 27 -6.29 -12.80 -8.86
N TYR A 28 -5.17 -13.43 -8.54
CA TYR A 28 -4.67 -13.61 -7.18
C TYR A 28 -3.86 -12.40 -6.73
N PHE A 29 -4.11 -11.96 -5.51
CA PHE A 29 -3.32 -10.97 -4.79
C PHE A 29 -3.69 -11.01 -3.30
N GLU A 30 -2.77 -10.52 -2.48
CA GLU A 30 -2.92 -10.29 -1.04
C GLU A 30 -3.23 -8.81 -0.79
N GLY A 31 -4.12 -8.56 0.17
CA GLY A 31 -4.30 -7.23 0.76
C GLY A 31 -3.46 -7.14 2.04
N LEU A 32 -2.44 -6.30 2.06
CA LEU A 32 -1.58 -6.10 3.23
C LEU A 32 -1.85 -4.73 3.86
N TYR A 33 -2.28 -4.70 5.12
CA TYR A 33 -2.46 -3.43 5.84
C TYR A 33 -1.10 -2.86 6.27
N LEU A 34 -0.88 -1.54 6.07
CA LEU A 34 0.37 -0.86 6.40
C LEU A 34 0.48 -0.54 7.90
N VAL A 35 -0.59 -0.04 8.52
CA VAL A 35 -0.65 0.28 9.95
C VAL A 35 -1.50 -0.76 10.69
N SER A 36 -1.04 -1.19 11.87
CA SER A 36 -1.71 -2.22 12.67
C SER A 36 -3.14 -1.78 13.08
N GLN A 37 -4.07 -2.73 13.07
CA GLN A 37 -5.52 -2.56 13.29
C GLN A 37 -5.91 -2.10 14.71
N THR A 38 -4.96 -1.76 15.58
CA THR A 38 -5.21 -1.44 17.00
C THR A 38 -5.94 -0.10 17.22
N ARG A 39 -5.91 0.81 16.25
CA ARG A 39 -6.71 2.05 16.28
C ARG A 39 -7.98 1.82 15.43
N ALA A 40 -9.15 1.76 16.06
CA ALA A 40 -10.44 1.41 15.42
C ALA A 40 -10.80 2.19 14.14
N ARG A 41 -10.25 3.40 13.95
CA ARG A 41 -10.41 4.22 12.72
C ARG A 41 -9.71 3.64 11.48
N TRP A 42 -8.74 2.75 11.63
CA TRP A 42 -7.85 2.29 10.55
C TRP A 42 -8.28 0.96 9.93
N ILE A 43 -9.31 0.33 10.50
CA ILE A 43 -9.69 -1.06 10.23
C ILE A 43 -10.33 -1.22 8.84
N ASP A 44 -10.79 -0.15 8.18
CA ASP A 44 -11.39 -0.23 6.85
C ASP A 44 -11.09 0.96 5.91
N ASP A 45 -9.96 1.66 6.12
CA ASP A 45 -9.57 2.74 5.20
C ASP A 45 -8.86 2.18 3.95
N ARG A 46 -9.39 2.52 2.78
CA ARG A 46 -8.88 2.07 1.47
C ARG A 46 -7.45 2.52 1.18
N GLY A 47 -6.97 3.57 1.85
CA GLY A 47 -5.60 4.05 1.79
C GLY A 47 -4.61 3.20 2.60
N ASN A 48 -5.06 2.43 3.59
CA ASN A 48 -4.17 1.69 4.50
C ASN A 48 -3.76 0.29 4.00
N VAL A 49 -3.99 -0.05 2.73
CA VAL A 49 -3.77 -1.42 2.24
C VAL A 49 -2.92 -1.45 0.99
N LEU A 50 -2.10 -2.47 0.81
CA LEU A 50 -1.37 -2.73 -0.44
C LEU A 50 -1.94 -3.95 -1.17
N CYS A 51 -1.95 -3.88 -2.50
CA CYS A 51 -2.17 -5.00 -3.40
C CYS A 51 -0.83 -5.64 -3.77
N LEU A 52 -0.55 -6.82 -3.21
CA LEU A 52 0.74 -7.50 -3.37
C LEU A 52 0.58 -8.93 -3.92
N CYS A 53 1.58 -9.41 -4.65
CA CYS A 53 1.70 -10.84 -4.91
C CYS A 53 2.12 -11.58 -3.61
N ALA A 54 2.00 -12.91 -3.61
CA ALA A 54 2.34 -13.72 -2.44
C ALA A 54 3.78 -13.48 -1.95
N ASN A 55 4.75 -13.36 -2.87
CA ASN A 55 6.16 -13.17 -2.54
C ASN A 55 6.42 -11.81 -1.88
N CYS A 56 5.97 -10.71 -2.50
CA CYS A 56 6.13 -9.38 -1.91
C CYS A 56 5.38 -9.27 -0.58
N CYS A 57 4.19 -9.87 -0.46
CA CYS A 57 3.44 -9.90 0.80
C CYS A 57 4.22 -10.64 1.90
N ALA A 58 4.81 -11.80 1.58
CA ALA A 58 5.64 -12.55 2.51
C ALA A 58 6.89 -11.76 2.94
N LYS A 59 7.58 -11.10 1.99
CA LYS A 59 8.71 -10.20 2.26
C LYS A 59 8.32 -9.09 3.25
N PHE A 60 7.16 -8.47 3.10
CA PHE A 60 6.68 -7.46 4.07
C PHE A 60 6.37 -8.05 5.45
N LYS A 61 5.75 -9.21 5.50
CA LYS A 61 5.32 -9.80 6.79
C LYS A 61 6.47 -10.35 7.61
N GLN A 62 7.54 -10.80 6.96
CA GLN A 62 8.61 -11.58 7.59
C GLN A 62 9.99 -10.93 7.46
N GLY A 63 10.19 -10.09 6.44
CA GLY A 63 11.46 -9.45 6.15
C GLY A 63 11.63 -8.10 6.83
N SER A 64 12.84 -7.55 6.72
CA SER A 64 13.12 -6.18 7.10
C SER A 64 12.45 -5.20 6.15
N ILE A 65 11.92 -4.12 6.71
CA ILE A 65 11.37 -2.99 5.97
C ILE A 65 12.12 -1.74 6.45
N GLY A 66 12.71 -1.01 5.51
CA GLY A 66 13.26 0.32 5.73
C GLY A 66 12.46 1.32 4.89
N ALA A 67 12.06 2.43 5.48
CA ALA A 67 11.39 3.50 4.74
C ALA A 67 11.84 4.83 5.34
N GLU A 68 12.68 5.55 4.60
CA GLU A 68 13.09 6.91 4.96
C GLU A 68 12.06 7.89 4.40
N ASP A 69 11.70 8.89 5.22
CA ASP A 69 10.90 10.04 4.84
C ASP A 69 9.57 9.70 4.13
N ILE A 70 8.94 8.58 4.51
CA ILE A 70 7.75 8.07 3.84
C ILE A 70 6.59 9.09 3.82
N LEU A 71 6.47 9.92 4.85
CA LEU A 71 5.46 10.98 4.93
C LEU A 71 5.74 12.09 3.91
N GLU A 72 6.98 12.55 3.84
CA GLU A 72 7.42 13.57 2.86
C GLU A 72 7.24 13.04 1.44
N GLN A 73 7.64 11.78 1.18
CA GLN A 73 7.39 11.14 -0.11
C GLN A 73 5.90 11.14 -0.47
N ILE A 74 4.99 10.93 0.47
CA ILE A 74 3.56 10.94 0.18
C ILE A 74 3.09 12.36 -0.14
N GLU A 75 3.46 13.35 0.67
CA GLU A 75 3.11 14.76 0.46
C GLU A 75 3.56 15.27 -0.91
N GLU A 76 4.80 15.01 -1.30
CA GLU A 76 5.34 15.42 -2.60
C GLU A 76 4.68 14.72 -3.79
N LYS A 77 4.29 13.45 -3.62
CA LYS A 77 3.90 12.57 -4.73
C LYS A 77 2.39 12.51 -4.92
N VAL A 78 1.60 12.99 -3.95
CA VAL A 78 0.13 13.05 -4.03
C VAL A 78 -0.34 13.77 -5.28
N GLU A 79 0.34 14.84 -5.72
CA GLU A 79 -0.09 15.58 -6.90
C GLU A 79 0.19 14.87 -8.23
N LYS A 80 1.05 13.84 -8.23
CA LYS A 80 1.45 13.12 -9.44
C LYS A 80 0.37 12.14 -9.91
N SER A 81 0.29 11.93 -11.22
CA SER A 81 -0.67 11.00 -11.84
C SER A 81 -0.38 9.53 -11.51
N ASN A 82 0.91 9.16 -11.42
CA ASN A 82 1.38 7.84 -11.02
C ASN A 82 2.40 7.97 -9.86
N PRO A 83 1.93 8.16 -8.63
CA PRO A 83 2.78 8.27 -7.46
C PRO A 83 3.59 6.99 -7.23
N VAL A 84 4.85 7.15 -6.88
CA VAL A 84 5.76 6.07 -6.52
C VAL A 84 6.41 6.42 -5.18
N LEU A 85 6.34 5.48 -4.25
CA LEU A 85 7.06 5.55 -2.98
C LEU A 85 8.26 4.60 -3.05
N HIS A 86 9.38 5.04 -2.50
CA HIS A 86 10.63 4.32 -2.42
C HIS A 86 10.80 3.79 -1.00
N ILE A 87 11.01 2.48 -0.88
CA ILE A 87 11.31 1.81 0.38
C ILE A 87 12.41 0.77 0.15
N GLN A 88 13.03 0.32 1.23
CA GLN A 88 13.86 -0.86 1.26
C GLN A 88 13.05 -2.05 1.78
N LEU A 89 13.06 -3.16 1.04
CA LEU A 89 12.38 -4.40 1.42
C LEU A 89 13.36 -5.58 1.35
N CYS A 90 13.61 -6.21 2.49
CA CYS A 90 14.63 -7.26 2.62
C CYS A 90 16.03 -6.82 2.16
N GLY A 91 16.40 -5.56 2.39
CA GLY A 91 17.68 -4.98 1.96
C GLY A 91 17.73 -4.53 0.50
N GLU A 92 16.66 -4.72 -0.28
CA GLU A 92 16.58 -4.30 -1.69
C GLU A 92 15.74 -3.02 -1.81
N ASP A 93 16.21 -2.04 -2.60
CA ASP A 93 15.41 -0.86 -2.93
C ASP A 93 14.27 -1.23 -3.88
N VAL A 94 13.04 -0.91 -3.47
CA VAL A 94 11.83 -1.22 -4.23
C VAL A 94 10.90 -0.02 -4.33
N ASN A 95 10.15 0.00 -5.43
CA ASN A 95 9.18 1.03 -5.75
C ASN A 95 7.77 0.51 -5.53
N ILE A 96 7.00 1.17 -4.67
CA ILE A 96 5.57 0.94 -4.50
C ILE A 96 4.80 1.92 -5.38
N ARG A 97 4.12 1.41 -6.40
CA ARG A 97 3.30 2.21 -7.32
C ARG A 97 1.89 2.36 -6.77
N PHE A 98 1.40 3.59 -6.72
CA PHE A 98 0.03 3.91 -6.35
C PHE A 98 -0.73 4.42 -7.57
N SER A 99 -2.04 4.19 -7.59
CA SER A 99 -2.94 5.03 -8.39
C SER A 99 -3.14 6.37 -7.69
N LYS A 100 -3.48 7.42 -8.47
CA LYS A 100 -3.81 8.75 -7.92
C LYS A 100 -4.88 8.67 -6.83
N LYS A 101 -5.93 7.87 -7.03
CA LYS A 101 -7.00 7.71 -6.04
C LYS A 101 -6.51 7.05 -4.76
N HIS A 102 -5.64 6.05 -4.87
CA HIS A 102 -5.13 5.34 -3.72
C HIS A 102 -4.19 6.20 -2.86
N ILE A 103 -3.29 6.99 -3.47
CA ILE A 103 -2.39 7.87 -2.70
C ILE A 103 -3.16 8.98 -1.96
N ILE A 104 -4.25 9.49 -2.53
CA ILE A 104 -5.10 10.50 -1.87
C ILE A 104 -5.73 9.93 -0.61
N TYR A 105 -6.25 8.69 -0.66
CA TYR A 105 -6.78 8.04 0.54
C TYR A 105 -5.70 7.81 1.59
N LEU A 106 -4.51 7.38 1.18
CA LEU A 106 -3.38 7.21 2.10
C LEU A 106 -3.00 8.54 2.76
N GLN A 107 -2.94 9.63 2.02
CA GLN A 107 -2.65 10.95 2.58
C GLN A 107 -3.74 11.43 3.54
N ALA A 108 -5.01 11.29 3.17
CA ALA A 108 -6.13 11.68 4.03
C ALA A 108 -6.10 10.92 5.38
N LEU A 109 -5.77 9.64 5.32
CA LEU A 109 -5.60 8.80 6.49
C LEU A 109 -4.44 9.26 7.39
N LEU A 110 -3.28 9.58 6.80
CA LEU A 110 -2.12 10.08 7.54
C LEU A 110 -2.40 11.44 8.19
N ASN A 111 -3.05 12.37 7.46
CA ASN A 111 -3.43 13.67 8.00
C ASN A 111 -4.39 13.55 9.20
N ALA A 112 -5.34 12.61 9.13
CA ALA A 112 -6.25 12.33 10.23
C ALA A 112 -5.55 11.69 11.45
N SER A 113 -4.39 11.06 11.23
CA SER A 113 -3.60 10.44 12.30
C SER A 113 -2.77 11.44 13.09
N SER A 114 -2.13 12.38 12.40
CA SER A 114 -1.26 13.40 13.02
C SER A 114 -2.03 14.38 13.92
N GLN A 115 -3.34 14.54 13.72
CA GLN A 115 -4.18 15.39 14.59
C GLN A 115 -4.60 14.73 15.90
N ASN A 116 -4.45 13.40 16.03
CA ASN A 116 -4.93 12.63 17.19
C ASN A 116 -3.84 12.29 18.22
N ASP A 117 -2.57 12.55 17.94
CA ASP A 117 -1.46 12.31 18.89
C ASP A 117 -1.13 13.55 19.76
N SER A 118 -2.01 14.57 19.76
CA SER A 118 -1.87 15.84 20.49
C SER A 118 -2.83 16.00 21.68
N HIS A 119 -3.36 14.91 22.25
CA HIS A 119 -4.22 14.91 23.44
C HIS A 119 -3.84 13.81 24.42
#